data_AF-A0A6B2SI44-F1
#
_entry.id   AF-A0A6B2SI44-F1
#
_cell.length_a   1.000
_cell.length_b   1.000
_cell.length_c   1.000
_cell.angle_alpha   90.00
_cell.angle_beta   90.00
_cell.angle_gamma   90.00
#
_symmetry.space_group_name_H-M   'P 1'
#
loop_
_entity.id
_entity.type
_entity.pdbx_description
1 polymer ?
#
loop_
_entity_poly.entity_id
_entity_poly.type
_entity_poly.pdbx_seq_one_letter_code
_entity_poly.pdbx_strand_id
1 'polypeptide(L)'
;MSLIDNLARLEAVTTGRAQPRATVRHRHISQRPLVLVPLTTAGEAGAPLGALVGTERTSPRLLVVPQPRDRDLRFVFLAQLAEIVLPYVEAYGEDVEAAERNETDPETGKRVKVEVELCADAPQLIVPSRAGIDFVRLLGRSTRFRRTAEQDPEAPHPAPPRVPLLGRWLTHFGERARVPGSSLLTAMTELLSRHWATGQSSLEDQHLGALLAWIEAPEGT
;
A
#
# COMPACT_ATOMS: atom_id res chain seq x y z
N MET A 1 22.26 12.32 8.67
CA MET A 1 21.57 12.34 9.98
C MET A 1 21.93 13.64 10.66
N SER A 2 20.95 14.31 11.27
CA SER A 2 21.22 15.51 12.06
C SER A 2 21.83 15.14 13.42
N LEU A 3 22.38 16.13 14.13
CA LEU A 3 22.85 15.94 15.51
C LEU A 3 21.68 15.55 16.45
N ILE A 4 20.50 16.13 16.22
CA ILE A 4 19.26 15.81 16.94
C ILE A 4 18.86 14.35 16.74
N ASP A 5 19.00 13.83 15.51
CA ASP A 5 18.72 12.42 15.23
C ASP A 5 19.63 11.46 15.99
N ASN A 6 20.91 11.81 16.13
CA ASN A 6 21.86 10.98 16.86
C ASN A 6 21.60 11.03 18.37
N LEU A 7 21.28 12.21 18.91
CA LEU A 7 20.90 12.37 20.32
C LEU A 7 19.67 11.52 20.65
N ALA A 8 18.60 11.62 19.87
CA ALA A 8 17.37 10.86 20.11
C ALA A 8 17.60 9.33 20.06
N ARG A 9 18.50 8.85 19.18
CA ARG A 9 18.87 7.41 19.15
C ARG A 9 19.69 6.99 20.36
N LEU A 10 20.62 7.83 20.83
CA LEU A 10 21.40 7.57 22.05
C LEU A 10 20.51 7.55 23.29
N GLU A 11 19.58 8.49 23.39
CA GLU A 11 18.57 8.53 24.45
C GLU A 11 17.68 7.27 24.38
N ALA A 12 17.27 6.85 23.18
CA ALA A 12 16.51 5.61 23.03
C ALA A 12 17.27 4.39 23.57
N VAL A 13 18.53 4.21 23.17
CA VAL A 13 19.38 3.13 23.70
C VAL A 13 19.52 3.20 25.23
N THR A 14 19.70 4.41 25.77
CA THR A 14 19.93 4.61 27.21
C THR A 14 18.68 4.34 28.04
N THR A 15 17.50 4.65 27.50
CA THR A 15 16.21 4.52 28.19
C THR A 15 15.47 3.22 27.88
N GLY A 16 15.93 2.45 26.90
CA GLY A 16 15.24 1.24 26.42
C GLY A 16 13.93 1.53 25.69
N ARG A 17 13.65 2.78 25.30
CA ARG A 17 12.37 3.21 24.71
C ARG A 17 12.55 4.15 23.54
N ALA A 18 11.66 4.07 22.55
CA ALA A 18 11.72 4.97 21.41
C ALA A 18 11.49 6.44 21.83
N GLN A 19 12.24 7.36 21.22
CA GLN A 19 12.13 8.79 21.48
C GLN A 19 11.33 9.49 20.37
N PRO A 20 10.39 10.40 20.70
CA PRO A 20 9.62 11.11 19.69
C PRO A 20 10.51 12.08 18.89
N ARG A 21 10.41 12.03 17.56
CA ARG A 21 11.13 12.89 16.61
C ARG A 21 10.28 14.03 16.05
N ALA A 22 8.96 13.88 16.08
CA ALA A 22 8.02 14.82 15.50
C ALA A 22 6.87 15.05 16.47
N THR A 23 6.43 16.31 16.57
CA THR A 23 5.28 16.71 17.38
C THR A 23 3.97 16.66 16.59
N VAL A 24 4.05 16.49 15.26
CA VAL A 24 2.91 16.49 14.35
C VAL A 24 3.03 15.39 13.30
N ARG A 25 1.89 14.99 12.76
CA ARG A 25 1.80 14.00 11.69
C ARG A 25 2.07 14.65 10.33
N HIS A 26 3.24 14.40 9.76
CA HIS A 26 3.66 14.98 8.47
C HIS A 26 3.08 14.27 7.22
N ARG A 27 2.43 13.12 7.38
CA ARG A 27 1.78 12.38 6.28
C ARG A 27 0.31 12.19 6.56
N HIS A 28 -0.52 12.37 5.55
CA HIS A 28 -1.93 12.07 5.66
C HIS A 28 -2.16 10.58 5.89
N ILE A 29 -2.99 10.25 6.88
CA ILE A 29 -3.52 8.91 7.08
C ILE A 29 -5.03 9.04 7.02
N SER A 30 -5.63 8.31 6.08
CA SER A 30 -7.07 8.25 5.87
C SER A 30 -7.74 7.72 7.14
N GLN A 31 -9.02 8.05 7.31
CA GLN A 31 -9.83 7.47 8.40
C GLN A 31 -10.15 6.00 8.15
N ARG A 32 -10.09 5.55 6.90
CA ARG A 32 -10.42 4.18 6.49
C ARG A 32 -9.38 3.59 5.53
N PRO A 33 -8.09 3.54 5.91
CA PRO A 33 -7.07 2.99 5.04
C PRO A 33 -7.29 1.49 4.86
N LEU A 34 -7.07 0.98 3.65
CA LEU A 34 -7.00 -0.45 3.41
C LEU A 34 -5.63 -0.94 3.88
N VAL A 35 -5.60 -1.84 4.86
CA VAL A 35 -4.36 -2.49 5.30
C VAL A 35 -4.18 -3.77 4.50
N LEU A 36 -2.98 -3.97 3.94
CA LEU A 36 -2.57 -5.18 3.24
C LEU A 36 -1.27 -5.72 3.85
N VAL A 37 -1.35 -6.87 4.50
CA VAL A 37 -0.23 -7.57 5.12
C VAL A 37 0.11 -8.79 4.25
N PRO A 38 1.05 -8.68 3.30
CA PRO A 38 1.38 -9.80 2.44
C PRO A 38 2.25 -10.82 3.17
N LEU A 39 2.02 -12.10 2.86
CA LEU A 39 2.89 -13.21 3.23
C LEU A 39 3.42 -13.86 1.96
N THR A 40 4.73 -13.92 1.81
CA THR A 40 5.39 -14.44 0.60
C THR A 40 6.21 -15.68 0.90
N THR A 41 6.25 -16.63 -0.03
CA THR A 41 7.17 -17.77 0.08
C THR A 41 8.62 -17.32 0.11
N ALA A 42 9.42 -17.94 0.97
CA ALA A 42 10.88 -17.85 0.85
C ALA A 42 11.35 -18.50 -0.46
N GLY A 43 12.29 -17.87 -1.17
CA GLY A 43 12.97 -18.46 -2.33
C GLY A 43 12.23 -18.38 -3.67
N GLU A 44 10.94 -18.05 -3.72
CA GLU A 44 10.20 -17.83 -4.98
C GLU A 44 9.65 -16.40 -5.01
N ALA A 45 10.24 -15.56 -5.85
CA ALA A 45 9.86 -14.15 -5.96
C ALA A 45 8.43 -14.01 -6.50
N GLY A 46 7.54 -13.45 -5.67
CA GLY A 46 6.17 -13.12 -6.09
C GLY A 46 5.16 -14.25 -6.03
N ALA A 47 5.49 -15.38 -5.42
CA ALA A 47 4.49 -16.38 -5.06
C ALA A 47 3.86 -16.00 -3.70
N PRO A 48 2.57 -15.59 -3.67
CA PRO A 48 1.87 -15.35 -2.41
C PRO A 48 1.68 -16.66 -1.65
N LEU A 49 1.96 -16.64 -0.35
CA LEU A 49 1.43 -17.62 0.61
C LEU A 49 0.06 -17.20 1.13
N GLY A 50 -0.18 -15.89 1.18
CA GLY A 50 -1.43 -15.32 1.64
C GLY A 50 -1.32 -13.82 1.87
N ALA A 51 -2.41 -13.24 2.34
CA ALA A 51 -2.45 -11.87 2.80
C ALA A 51 -3.56 -11.68 3.82
N LEU A 52 -3.31 -10.89 4.84
CA LEU A 52 -4.37 -10.30 5.66
C LEU A 52 -4.74 -8.94 5.03
N VAL A 53 -6.02 -8.71 4.75
CA VAL A 53 -6.47 -7.49 4.08
C VAL A 53 -7.79 -6.98 4.66
N GLY A 54 -7.91 -5.67 4.85
CA GLY A 54 -9.15 -5.05 5.31
C GLY A 54 -8.96 -3.64 5.87
N THR A 55 -10.08 -2.95 6.08
CA THR A 55 -10.14 -1.62 6.71
C THR A 55 -10.49 -1.70 8.20
N GLU A 56 -11.15 -2.79 8.63
CA GLU A 56 -11.63 -2.97 9.99
C GLU A 56 -10.65 -3.78 10.83
N ARG A 57 -10.23 -3.23 11.98
CA ARG A 57 -9.24 -3.85 12.88
C ARG A 57 -9.64 -5.24 13.37
N THR A 58 -10.92 -5.44 13.67
CA THR A 58 -11.45 -6.67 14.32
C THR A 58 -12.01 -7.68 13.33
N SER A 59 -12.13 -7.32 12.04
CA SER A 59 -12.69 -8.21 11.02
C SER A 59 -11.88 -8.16 9.70
N PRO A 60 -10.55 -8.36 9.74
CA PRO A 60 -9.78 -8.48 8.51
C PRO A 60 -10.08 -9.78 7.77
N ARG A 61 -9.89 -9.79 6.46
CA ARG A 61 -10.00 -10.99 5.62
C ARG A 61 -8.63 -11.64 5.47
N LEU A 62 -8.53 -12.91 5.84
CA LEU A 62 -7.35 -13.73 5.57
C LEU A 62 -7.54 -14.48 4.24
N LEU A 63 -6.64 -14.22 3.30
CA LEU A 63 -6.52 -14.94 2.04
C LEU A 63 -5.29 -15.85 2.12
N VAL A 64 -5.39 -17.07 1.62
CA VAL A 64 -4.32 -18.09 1.69
C VAL A 64 -4.18 -18.81 0.35
N VAL A 65 -2.94 -19.18 0.04
CA VAL A 65 -2.58 -20.00 -1.12
C VAL A 65 -1.91 -21.27 -0.60
N PRO A 66 -2.67 -22.37 -0.43
CA PRO A 66 -2.15 -23.60 0.18
C PRO A 66 -0.93 -24.18 -0.56
N GLN A 67 -0.93 -24.05 -1.89
CA GLN A 67 0.18 -24.48 -2.74
C GLN A 67 0.64 -23.32 -3.64
N PRO A 68 1.59 -22.49 -3.18
CA PRO A 68 2.04 -21.31 -3.91
C PRO A 68 2.63 -21.57 -5.29
N ARG A 69 3.02 -22.82 -5.58
CA ARG A 69 3.51 -23.23 -6.90
C ARG A 69 2.39 -23.46 -7.91
N ASP A 70 1.18 -23.75 -7.43
CA ASP A 70 0.01 -23.93 -8.26
C ASP A 70 -0.43 -22.57 -8.82
N ARG A 71 -0.56 -22.47 -10.14
CA ARG A 71 -0.92 -21.22 -10.82
C ARG A 71 -2.40 -20.88 -10.65
N ASP A 72 -3.27 -21.88 -10.62
CA ASP A 72 -4.70 -21.68 -10.53
C ASP A 72 -5.07 -21.19 -9.13
N LEU A 73 -4.45 -21.77 -8.09
CA LEU A 73 -4.60 -21.26 -6.72
C LEU A 73 -4.07 -19.83 -6.56
N ARG A 74 -2.97 -19.48 -7.25
CA ARG A 74 -2.49 -18.09 -7.30
C ARG A 74 -3.52 -17.15 -7.94
N PHE A 75 -4.20 -17.58 -9.01
CA PHE A 75 -5.26 -16.78 -9.63
C PHE A 75 -6.51 -16.67 -8.77
N VAL A 76 -6.89 -17.74 -8.05
CA VAL A 76 -7.98 -17.68 -7.06
C VAL A 76 -7.67 -16.63 -5.99
N PHE A 77 -6.46 -16.63 -5.44
CA PHE A 77 -6.04 -15.60 -4.48
C PHE A 77 -6.10 -14.19 -5.07
N LEU A 78 -5.63 -14.00 -6.31
CA LEU A 78 -5.68 -12.69 -6.96
C LEU A 78 -7.12 -12.23 -7.23
N ALA A 79 -8.02 -13.15 -7.57
CA ALA A 79 -9.43 -12.85 -7.74
C ALA A 79 -10.08 -12.44 -6.41
N GLN A 80 -9.83 -13.18 -5.33
CA GLN A 80 -10.29 -12.84 -3.98
C GLN A 80 -9.73 -11.49 -3.49
N LEU A 81 -8.46 -11.20 -3.79
CA LEU A 81 -7.87 -9.91 -3.48
C LEU A 81 -8.54 -8.79 -4.28
N ALA A 82 -8.87 -9.04 -5.55
CA ALA A 82 -9.57 -8.08 -6.40
C ALA A 82 -11.00 -7.79 -5.89
N GLU A 83 -11.70 -8.80 -5.38
CA GLU A 83 -13.03 -8.65 -4.76
C GLU A 83 -13.01 -7.75 -3.52
N ILE A 84 -11.86 -7.56 -2.88
CA ILE A 84 -11.72 -6.69 -1.70
C ILE A 84 -11.20 -5.31 -2.11
N VAL A 85 -10.15 -5.26 -2.93
CA VAL A 85 -9.46 -4.02 -3.28
C VAL A 85 -10.28 -3.16 -4.26
N LEU A 86 -10.94 -3.77 -5.25
CA LEU A 86 -11.63 -2.99 -6.28
C LEU A 86 -12.85 -2.26 -5.73
N PRO A 87 -13.76 -2.88 -4.95
CA PRO A 87 -14.88 -2.13 -4.36
C PRO A 87 -14.41 -1.02 -3.41
N TYR A 88 -13.31 -1.25 -2.67
CA TYR A 88 -12.71 -0.21 -1.84
C TYR A 88 -12.27 1.01 -2.65
N VAL A 89 -11.65 0.80 -3.83
CA VAL A 89 -11.22 1.89 -4.70
C VAL A 89 -12.41 2.56 -5.41
N GLU A 90 -13.36 1.76 -5.89
CA GLU A 90 -14.56 2.24 -6.58
C GLU A 90 -15.41 3.17 -5.70
N ALA A 91 -15.48 2.90 -4.39
CA ALA A 91 -16.20 3.74 -3.43
C ALA A 91 -15.71 5.20 -3.38
N TYR A 92 -14.44 5.48 -3.72
CA TYR A 92 -13.92 6.86 -3.78
C TYR A 92 -14.31 7.59 -5.07
N GLY A 93 -14.83 6.88 -6.08
CA GLY A 93 -15.37 7.49 -7.29
C GLY A 93 -16.78 8.03 -7.12
N GLU A 94 -17.47 7.70 -6.02
CA GLU A 94 -18.86 8.11 -5.78
C GLU A 94 -18.97 9.49 -5.10
N ASP A 95 -17.97 9.87 -4.30
CA ASP A 95 -17.91 11.17 -3.61
C ASP A 95 -16.96 12.11 -4.36
N VAL A 96 -17.54 13.13 -5.01
CA VAL A 96 -16.83 14.03 -5.91
C VAL A 96 -17.09 15.50 -5.57
N GLU A 97 -16.08 16.33 -5.80
CA GLU A 97 -16.15 17.78 -5.74
C GLU A 97 -15.96 18.40 -7.13
N ALA A 98 -16.72 19.46 -7.42
CA ALA A 98 -16.57 20.23 -8.64
C ALA A 98 -15.27 21.05 -8.58
N ALA A 99 -14.46 20.95 -9.62
CA ALA A 99 -13.22 21.68 -9.78
C ALA A 99 -13.12 22.33 -11.15
N GLU A 100 -12.50 23.50 -11.25
CA GLU A 100 -12.23 24.14 -12.53
C GLU A 100 -10.92 23.61 -13.13
N ARG A 101 -10.99 23.11 -14.37
CA ARG A 101 -9.81 22.74 -15.16
C ARG A 101 -9.75 23.55 -16.44
N ASN A 102 -8.56 24.05 -16.75
CA ASN A 102 -8.31 24.72 -18.03
C ASN A 102 -8.09 23.66 -19.12
N GLU A 103 -9.00 23.58 -20.07
CA GLU A 103 -8.90 22.72 -21.25
C GLU A 103 -8.76 23.57 -22.52
N THR A 104 -8.08 23.04 -23.53
CA THR A 104 -7.96 23.71 -24.83
C THR A 104 -9.13 23.29 -25.69
N ASP A 105 -9.95 24.25 -26.07
CA ASP A 105 -11.07 24.04 -26.98
C ASP A 105 -10.53 23.57 -28.36
N PRO A 106 -10.93 22.37 -28.84
CA PRO A 106 -10.43 21.83 -30.10
C PRO A 106 -10.87 22.61 -31.34
N GLU A 107 -11.96 23.38 -31.28
CA GLU A 107 -12.45 24.19 -32.41
C GLU A 107 -11.79 25.57 -32.44
N THR A 108 -11.64 26.21 -31.28
CA THR A 108 -11.16 27.60 -31.20
C THR A 108 -9.69 27.74 -30.80
N GLY A 109 -9.06 26.67 -30.30
CA GLY A 109 -7.68 26.67 -29.81
C GLY A 109 -7.45 27.49 -28.53
N LYS A 110 -8.51 28.07 -27.95
CA LYS A 110 -8.42 28.90 -26.74
C LYS A 110 -8.52 28.04 -25.49
N ARG A 111 -7.91 28.51 -24.40
CA ARG A 111 -8.07 27.89 -23.08
C ARG A 111 -9.41 28.32 -22.50
N VAL A 112 -10.27 27.35 -22.22
CA VAL A 112 -11.58 27.55 -21.60
C VAL A 112 -11.57 26.86 -20.24
N LYS A 113 -12.25 27.45 -19.26
CA LYS A 113 -12.49 26.80 -17.97
C LYS A 113 -13.65 25.83 -18.12
N VAL A 114 -13.39 24.57 -17.84
CA VAL A 114 -14.38 23.50 -17.82
C VAL A 114 -14.49 23.00 -16.40
N GLU A 115 -15.72 22.80 -15.94
CA GLU A 115 -15.99 22.16 -14.67
C GLU A 115 -15.76 20.65 -14.81
N VAL A 116 -14.94 20.09 -13.93
CA VAL A 116 -14.62 18.66 -13.86
C VAL A 116 -14.89 18.14 -12.47
N GLU A 117 -15.34 16.89 -12.38
CA GLU A 117 -15.49 16.20 -11.10
C GLU A 117 -14.15 15.59 -10.67
N LEU A 118 -13.74 15.88 -9.44
CA LEU A 118 -12.58 15.27 -8.79
C LEU A 118 -13.06 14.46 -7.59
N CYS A 119 -12.49 13.29 -7.33
CA CYS A 119 -12.77 12.54 -6.10
C CYS A 119 -12.42 13.41 -4.88
N ALA A 120 -13.36 13.51 -3.93
CA ALA A 120 -13.21 14.33 -2.72
C ALA A 120 -12.16 13.76 -1.74
N ASP A 121 -11.91 12.45 -1.81
CA ASP A 121 -10.83 11.76 -1.09
C ASP A 121 -10.17 10.72 -2.02
N ALA A 122 -9.05 10.14 -1.59
CA ALA A 122 -8.31 9.15 -2.35
C ALA A 122 -8.11 7.85 -1.56
N PRO A 123 -8.17 6.68 -2.22
CA PRO A 123 -7.93 5.40 -1.56
C PRO A 123 -6.49 5.34 -1.04
N GLN A 124 -6.33 4.99 0.23
CA GLN A 124 -5.03 4.77 0.86
C GLN A 124 -4.80 3.29 1.15
N LEU A 125 -3.62 2.78 0.76
CA LEU A 125 -3.14 1.44 1.06
C LEU A 125 -1.97 1.52 2.05
N ILE A 126 -2.06 0.77 3.14
CA ILE A 126 -1.00 0.65 4.14
C ILE A 126 -0.47 -0.78 4.13
N VAL A 127 0.86 -0.90 4.09
CA VAL A 127 1.57 -2.17 4.21
C VAL A 127 2.49 -2.15 5.43
N PRO A 128 2.89 -3.30 6.00
CA PRO A 128 3.72 -3.31 7.21
C PRO A 128 5.07 -2.61 7.02
N SER A 129 5.76 -2.92 5.92
CA SER A 129 7.13 -2.48 5.66
C SER A 129 7.38 -2.27 4.16
N ARG A 130 8.59 -1.80 3.81
CA ARG A 130 9.00 -1.61 2.40
C ARG A 130 8.84 -2.86 1.55
N ALA A 131 9.08 -4.04 2.12
CA ALA A 131 8.88 -5.31 1.44
C ALA A 131 7.42 -5.49 0.95
N GLY A 132 6.45 -4.95 1.70
CA GLY A 132 5.05 -4.93 1.28
C GLY A 132 4.80 -4.04 0.07
N ILE A 133 5.50 -2.89 -0.02
CA ILE A 133 5.44 -2.02 -1.20
C ILE A 133 5.99 -2.74 -2.42
N ASP A 134 7.13 -3.41 -2.26
CA ASP A 134 7.76 -4.20 -3.33
C ASP A 134 6.86 -5.36 -3.80
N PHE A 135 6.18 -6.01 -2.87
CA PHE A 135 5.20 -7.04 -3.18
C PHE A 135 4.00 -6.48 -3.98
N VAL A 136 3.42 -5.37 -3.57
CA VAL A 136 2.33 -4.69 -4.31
C VAL A 136 2.77 -4.35 -5.74
N ARG A 137 3.98 -3.81 -5.90
CA ARG A 137 4.56 -3.48 -7.22
C ARG A 137 4.74 -4.72 -8.08
N LEU A 138 5.21 -5.82 -7.48
CA LEU A 138 5.40 -7.09 -8.17
C LEU A 138 4.06 -7.69 -8.64
N LEU A 139 3.04 -7.68 -7.79
CA LEU A 139 1.68 -8.09 -8.18
C LEU A 139 1.14 -7.22 -9.31
N GLY A 140 1.25 -5.89 -9.19
CA GLY A 140 0.83 -4.97 -10.25
C GLY A 140 1.48 -5.28 -11.60
N ARG A 141 2.80 -5.48 -11.62
CA ARG A 141 3.54 -5.84 -12.85
C ARG A 141 3.13 -7.18 -13.46
N SER A 142 2.89 -8.18 -12.63
CA SER A 142 2.61 -9.55 -13.10
C SER A 142 1.16 -9.76 -13.60
N THR A 143 0.25 -8.85 -13.25
CA THR A 143 -1.20 -9.02 -13.49
C THR A 143 -1.81 -7.99 -14.46
N ARG A 144 -1.31 -6.75 -14.53
CA ARG A 144 -1.98 -5.63 -15.24
C ARG A 144 -2.31 -5.82 -16.73
N PHE A 145 -1.58 -6.71 -17.41
CA PHE A 145 -1.71 -6.97 -18.86
C PHE A 145 -2.07 -8.42 -19.17
N ARG A 146 -2.56 -9.18 -18.18
CA ARG A 146 -3.04 -10.53 -18.43
C ARG A 146 -4.33 -10.49 -19.25
N ARG A 147 -4.47 -11.41 -20.19
CA ARG A 147 -5.69 -11.60 -20.98
C ARG A 147 -6.68 -12.46 -20.22
N THR A 148 -7.96 -12.11 -20.32
CA THR A 148 -9.06 -12.87 -19.74
C THR A 148 -9.64 -13.86 -20.74
N ALA A 149 -10.48 -14.79 -20.28
CA ALA A 149 -11.14 -15.76 -21.16
C ALA A 149 -12.05 -15.07 -22.20
N GLU A 150 -12.62 -13.92 -21.85
CA GLU A 150 -13.42 -13.09 -22.78
C GLU A 150 -12.59 -12.49 -23.92
N GLN A 151 -11.32 -12.20 -23.66
CA GLN A 151 -10.41 -11.58 -24.62
C GLN A 151 -9.68 -12.61 -25.49
N ASP A 152 -9.38 -13.78 -24.93
CA ASP A 152 -8.60 -14.83 -25.57
C ASP A 152 -9.03 -16.20 -25.01
N PRO A 153 -10.14 -16.77 -25.51
CA PRO A 153 -10.69 -18.04 -24.99
C PRO A 153 -9.74 -19.23 -25.15
N GLU A 154 -8.87 -19.20 -26.16
CA GLU A 154 -7.91 -20.26 -26.49
C GLU A 154 -6.61 -20.17 -25.66
N ALA A 155 -6.45 -19.12 -24.84
CA ALA A 155 -5.29 -18.99 -23.98
C ALA A 155 -5.23 -20.19 -22.99
N PRO A 156 -4.10 -20.89 -22.83
CA PRO A 156 -4.01 -22.07 -21.96
C PRO A 156 -4.36 -21.81 -20.49
N HIS A 157 -4.22 -20.56 -20.02
CA HIS A 157 -4.48 -20.15 -18.64
C HIS A 157 -4.94 -18.69 -18.61
N PRO A 158 -6.20 -18.40 -18.98
CA PRO A 158 -6.73 -17.05 -18.98
C PRO A 158 -6.82 -16.52 -17.55
N ALA A 159 -6.58 -15.23 -17.35
CA ALA A 159 -6.73 -14.61 -16.03
C ALA A 159 -8.22 -14.38 -15.71
N PRO A 160 -8.61 -14.45 -14.42
CA PRO A 160 -9.96 -14.06 -14.01
C PRO A 160 -10.26 -12.58 -14.37
N PRO A 161 -11.51 -12.22 -14.72
CA PRO A 161 -11.85 -10.91 -15.30
C PRO A 161 -11.37 -9.68 -14.53
N ARG A 162 -11.40 -9.73 -13.19
CA ARG A 162 -11.02 -8.61 -12.31
C ARG A 162 -9.52 -8.48 -12.07
N VAL A 163 -8.74 -9.52 -12.35
CA VAL A 163 -7.30 -9.57 -12.03
C VAL A 163 -6.48 -8.54 -12.82
N PRO A 164 -6.70 -8.32 -14.14
CA PRO A 164 -5.99 -7.27 -14.85
C PRO A 164 -6.28 -5.86 -14.33
N LEU A 165 -7.53 -5.58 -13.94
CA LEU A 165 -7.91 -4.29 -13.37
C LEU A 165 -7.25 -4.07 -12.00
N LEU A 166 -7.26 -5.09 -11.13
CA LEU A 166 -6.48 -5.07 -9.88
C LEU A 166 -5.02 -4.75 -10.17
N GLY A 167 -4.42 -5.41 -11.16
CA GLY A 167 -3.02 -5.18 -11.54
C GLY A 167 -2.71 -3.74 -11.95
N ARG A 168 -3.63 -3.08 -12.65
CA ARG A 168 -3.50 -1.66 -13.02
C ARG A 168 -3.54 -0.76 -11.78
N TRP A 169 -4.46 -1.00 -10.85
CA TRP A 169 -4.53 -0.25 -9.59
C TRP A 169 -3.30 -0.47 -8.70
N LEU A 170 -2.86 -1.72 -8.51
CA LEU A 170 -1.64 -2.01 -7.76
C LEU A 170 -0.39 -1.40 -8.42
N THR A 171 -0.36 -1.34 -9.76
CA THR A 171 0.67 -0.59 -10.48
C THR A 171 0.59 0.89 -10.14
N HIS A 172 -0.59 1.51 -10.19
CA HIS A 172 -0.78 2.92 -9.82
C HIS A 172 -0.28 3.20 -8.40
N PHE A 173 -0.72 2.43 -7.39
CA PHE A 173 -0.23 2.55 -6.01
C PHE A 173 1.29 2.41 -5.92
N GLY A 174 1.86 1.41 -6.59
CA GLY A 174 3.29 1.15 -6.63
C GLY A 174 4.11 2.27 -7.28
N GLU A 175 3.58 2.92 -8.32
CA GLU A 175 4.18 4.11 -8.94
C GLU A 175 4.14 5.30 -7.97
N ARG A 176 2.98 5.52 -7.34
CA ARG A 176 2.75 6.63 -6.41
C ARG A 176 3.59 6.54 -5.14
N ALA A 177 3.90 5.35 -4.64
CA ALA A 177 4.81 5.15 -3.52
C ALA A 177 6.22 5.74 -3.73
N ARG A 178 6.65 5.93 -4.99
CA ARG A 178 7.94 6.57 -5.32
C ARG A 178 7.89 8.09 -5.39
N VAL A 179 6.70 8.67 -5.44
CA VAL A 179 6.52 10.11 -5.56
C VAL A 179 6.66 10.74 -4.17
N PRO A 180 7.61 11.64 -3.94
CA PRO A 180 7.74 12.35 -2.67
C PRO A 180 6.42 13.03 -2.29
N GLY A 181 6.02 12.92 -1.01
CA GLY A 181 4.76 13.47 -0.51
C GLY A 181 3.51 12.63 -0.80
N SER A 182 3.54 11.70 -1.76
CA SER A 182 2.38 10.82 -2.01
C SER A 182 2.12 9.88 -0.85
N SER A 183 0.85 9.79 -0.44
CA SER A 183 0.43 8.95 0.69
C SER A 183 -0.56 7.85 0.26
N LEU A 184 -0.62 7.52 -1.03
CA LEU A 184 -1.55 6.49 -1.56
C LEU A 184 -1.12 5.07 -1.20
N LEU A 185 0.18 4.79 -1.16
CA LEU A 185 0.74 3.53 -0.68
C LEU A 185 1.90 3.84 0.27
N THR A 186 1.75 3.47 1.54
CA THR A 186 2.72 3.77 2.58
C THR A 186 3.09 2.53 3.39
N ALA A 187 4.36 2.44 3.79
CA ALA A 187 4.83 1.43 4.72
C ALA A 187 4.72 1.96 6.16
N MET A 188 4.13 1.17 7.06
CA MET A 188 3.98 1.57 8.46
C MET A 188 5.33 1.80 9.14
N THR A 189 6.34 0.98 8.85
CA THR A 189 7.70 1.19 9.35
C THR A 189 8.28 2.55 8.94
N GLU A 190 8.04 3.00 7.71
CA GLU A 190 8.50 4.32 7.27
C GLU A 190 7.77 5.48 7.93
N LEU A 191 6.47 5.32 8.19
CA LEU A 191 5.68 6.33 8.90
C LEU A 191 6.13 6.44 10.36
N LEU A 192 6.31 5.31 11.03
CA LEU A 192 6.72 5.24 12.43
C LEU A 192 8.17 5.70 12.63
N SER A 193 9.13 5.27 11.81
CA SER A 193 10.53 5.72 11.93
C SER A 193 10.76 7.21 11.63
N ARG A 194 9.77 7.89 11.02
CA ARG A 194 9.74 9.36 10.92
C ARG A 194 9.31 10.05 12.21
N HIS A 195 8.47 9.38 13.01
CA HIS A 195 7.95 9.91 14.27
C HIS A 195 8.73 9.46 15.49
N TRP A 196 9.45 8.34 15.38
CA TRP A 196 10.14 7.70 16.49
C TRP A 196 11.59 7.39 16.12
N ALA A 197 12.50 7.70 17.04
CA ALA A 197 13.88 7.23 17.01
C ALA A 197 13.99 6.01 17.92
N THR A 198 14.50 4.89 17.39
CA THR A 198 14.79 3.69 18.17
C THR A 198 16.30 3.55 18.39
N GLY A 199 16.69 2.68 19.32
CA GLY A 199 18.08 2.23 19.44
C GLY A 199 18.50 1.26 18.34
N GLN A 200 17.57 0.84 17.47
CA GLN A 200 17.81 -0.15 16.44
C GLN A 200 18.54 0.44 15.24
N SER A 201 19.11 -0.44 14.40
CA SER A 201 19.53 -0.07 13.05
C SER A 201 18.32 0.20 12.14
N SER A 202 18.54 0.93 11.04
CA SER A 202 17.50 1.19 10.04
C SER A 202 16.97 -0.07 9.35
N LEU A 203 17.76 -1.15 9.36
CA LEU A 203 17.34 -2.47 8.86
C LEU A 203 16.37 -3.14 9.84
N GLU A 204 16.70 -3.14 11.12
CA GLU A 204 15.84 -3.71 12.17
C GLU A 204 14.53 -2.94 12.33
N ASP A 205 14.53 -1.62 12.10
CA ASP A 205 13.31 -0.81 12.02
C ASP A 205 12.33 -1.29 10.92
N GLN A 206 12.77 -2.09 9.94
CA GLN A 206 11.87 -2.71 8.96
C GLN A 206 11.05 -3.88 9.54
N HIS A 207 11.42 -4.38 10.72
CA HIS A 207 10.63 -5.37 11.44
C HIS A 207 9.56 -4.66 12.30
N LEU A 208 8.35 -4.50 11.75
CA LEU A 208 7.28 -3.71 12.36
C LEU A 208 7.00 -4.10 13.83
N GLY A 209 6.99 -5.40 14.16
CA GLY A 209 6.77 -5.84 15.54
C GLY A 209 7.87 -5.41 16.51
N ALA A 210 9.11 -5.31 16.05
CA ALA A 210 10.22 -4.86 16.89
C ALA A 210 10.17 -3.34 17.09
N LEU A 211 9.86 -2.62 16.01
CA LEU A 211 9.64 -1.17 16.06
C LEU A 211 8.49 -0.80 17.02
N LEU A 212 7.37 -1.52 16.95
CA LEU A 212 6.25 -1.33 17.89
C LEU A 212 6.65 -1.64 19.33
N ALA A 213 7.43 -2.69 19.57
CA ALA A 213 7.92 -3.02 20.91
C ALA A 213 8.79 -1.90 21.51
N TRP A 214 9.59 -1.20 20.69
CA TRP A 214 10.34 -0.02 21.13
C TRP A 214 9.44 1.17 21.48
N ILE A 215 8.34 1.36 20.75
CA ILE A 215 7.40 2.48 20.95
C ILE A 215 6.52 2.23 22.18
N GLU A 216 5.99 1.02 22.31
CA GLU A 216 5.11 0.60 23.40
C GLU A 216 5.86 0.08 24.63
N ALA A 217 7.20 0.14 24.63
CA ALA A 217 8.04 -0.39 25.71
C ALA A 217 7.53 0.09 27.08
N PRO A 218 7.22 -0.82 28.03
CA PRO A 218 6.74 -0.42 29.35
C PRO A 218 7.77 0.43 30.07
N GLU A 219 7.31 1.29 30.99
CA GLU A 219 8.24 2.07 31.82
C GLU A 219 9.03 1.12 32.74
N GLY A 220 10.38 1.18 32.67
CA GLY A 220 11.25 0.56 33.67
C GLY A 220 11.74 -0.87 33.40
N THR A 221 11.90 -1.29 32.14
CA THR A 221 12.64 -2.52 31.78
C THR A 221 14.09 -2.26 31.42
#